data_AF-A0A957DEK2-F1
#
_entry.id   AF-A0A957DEK2-F1
#
_cell.length_a   1.000
_cell.length_b   1.000
_cell.length_c   1.000
_cell.angle_alpha   90.00
_cell.angle_beta   90.00
_cell.angle_gamma   90.00
#
_symmetry.space_group_name_H-M   'P 1'
#
loop_
_entity.id
_entity.type
_entity.pdbx_description
1 polymer ?
#
loop_
_entity_poly.entity_id
_entity_poly.type
_entity_poly.pdbx_seq_one_letter_code
_entity_poly.pdbx_strand_id
1 'polypeptide(L)' 'MSTYYRVNILEERLQELIENVPGLQGAVIVSSEGFVVAAYPYELGDESGA' A
#
# COMPACT_ATOMS: atom_id res chain seq x y z
N MET A 1 -7.65 9.67 20.14
CA MET A 1 -6.53 10.28 19.40
C MET A 1 -6.65 9.82 17.95
N SER A 2 -6.76 10.75 17.00
CA SER A 2 -6.84 10.41 15.57
C SER A 2 -5.43 10.23 15.02
N THR A 3 -5.01 9.00 14.77
CA THR A 3 -3.75 8.71 14.08
C THR A 3 -3.94 9.03 12.60
N TYR A 4 -3.47 10.19 12.15
CA TYR A 4 -3.44 10.51 10.73
C TYR A 4 -2.29 9.75 10.07
N TYR A 5 -2.60 8.72 9.31
CA TYR A 5 -1.63 8.06 8.44
C TYR A 5 -1.34 8.97 7.26
N ARG A 6 -0.07 9.35 7.07
CA ARG A 6 0.37 9.99 5.84
C ARG A 6 0.57 8.91 4.79
N VAL A 7 -0.54 8.42 4.24
CA VAL A 7 -0.59 7.29 3.28
C VAL A 7 0.41 7.50 2.14
N ASN A 8 0.51 8.71 1.60
CA ASN A 8 1.45 9.04 0.53
C ASN A 8 2.92 8.71 0.88
N ILE A 9 3.36 8.96 2.13
CA ILE A 9 4.73 8.63 2.56
C ILE A 9 4.91 7.11 2.61
N LEU A 10 3.89 6.38 3.05
CA LEU A 10 3.95 4.93 3.14
C LEU A 10 3.98 4.29 1.74
N GLU A 11 3.21 4.81 0.80
CA GLU A 11 3.21 4.38 -0.60
C GLU A 11 4.56 4.66 -1.28
N GLU A 12 5.16 5.83 -1.07
CA GLU A 12 6.52 6.15 -1.53
C GLU A 12 7.54 5.12 -1.03
N ARG A 13 7.46 4.76 0.26
CA ARG A 13 8.37 3.73 0.85
C ARG A 13 8.10 2.33 0.31
N LEU A 14 6.85 1.97 0.05
CA LEU A 14 6.50 0.69 -0.56
C LEU A 14 7.01 0.60 -2.00
N GLN A 15 6.92 1.69 -2.77
CA GLN A 15 7.49 1.77 -4.10
C GLN A 15 9.02 1.58 -4.06
N GLU A 16 9.74 2.33 -3.21
CA GLU A 16 11.18 2.18 -3.02
C GLU A 16 11.55 0.72 -2.69
N LEU A 17 10.79 0.06 -1.80
CA LEU A 17 11.03 -1.33 -1.44
C LEU A 17 10.92 -2.27 -2.64
N ILE A 18 9.88 -2.12 -3.45
CA ILE A 18 9.62 -2.99 -4.61
C ILE A 18 10.67 -2.78 -5.69
N GLU A 19 11.08 -1.54 -5.95
CA GLU A 19 12.14 -1.24 -6.91
C GLU A 19 13.50 -1.84 -6.52
N ASN A 20 13.76 -1.98 -5.21
CA ASN A 20 15.03 -2.50 -4.69
C ASN A 20 15.05 -4.03 -4.47
N VAL A 21 13.91 -4.72 -4.55
CA VAL A 21 13.81 -6.16 -4.29
C VAL A 21 13.37 -6.91 -5.55
N PRO A 22 14.31 -7.49 -6.32
CA PRO A 22 13.99 -8.26 -7.51
C PRO A 22 13.02 -9.41 -7.20
N GLY A 23 11.93 -9.47 -7.95
CA GLY A 23 10.90 -10.51 -7.80
C GLY A 23 9.75 -10.14 -6.84
N LEU A 24 9.82 -8.99 -6.16
CA LEU A 24 8.68 -8.47 -5.40
C LEU A 24 7.68 -7.82 -6.37
N GLN A 25 6.44 -8.31 -6.39
CA GLN A 25 5.38 -7.79 -7.27
C GLN A 25 4.51 -6.72 -6.62
N GLY A 26 4.48 -6.71 -5.29
CA GLY A 26 3.67 -5.79 -4.51
C GLY A 26 3.87 -5.99 -3.01
N ALA A 27 3.39 -5.03 -2.24
CA ALA A 27 3.45 -5.01 -0.79
C ALA A 27 2.27 -4.22 -0.21
N VAL A 28 1.86 -4.59 1.00
CA VAL A 28 0.75 -3.96 1.73
C VAL A 28 1.17 -3.70 3.17
N ILE A 29 0.78 -2.54 3.70
CA ILE A 29 0.92 -2.19 5.11
C ILE A 29 -0.45 -2.33 5.75
N VAL A 30 -0.53 -3.15 6.80
CA VAL A 30 -1.76 -3.46 7.52
C VAL A 30 -1.62 -2.99 8.97
N SER A 31 -2.67 -2.38 9.52
CA SER A 31 -2.72 -2.04 10.94
C SER A 31 -2.80 -3.31 11.80
N SER A 32 -2.51 -3.19 13.09
CA SER A 32 -2.70 -4.30 14.05
C SER A 32 -4.15 -4.75 14.18
N GLU A 33 -5.10 -3.95 13.70
CA GLU A 33 -6.54 -4.25 13.69
C GLU A 33 -6.98 -4.92 12.37
N GLY A 34 -6.07 -5.10 11.40
CA GLY A 34 -6.34 -5.77 10.13
C GLY A 34 -6.78 -4.84 8.99
N PHE A 35 -6.70 -3.52 9.16
CA PHE A 35 -7.04 -2.57 8.09
C PHE A 35 -5.86 -2.30 7.18
N VAL A 36 -6.10 -2.28 5.86
CA VAL A 36 -5.08 -1.85 4.89
C VAL A 36 -4.88 -0.35 5.03
N VAL A 37 -3.63 0.05 5.28
CA VAL A 37 -3.22 1.46 5.46
C VAL A 37 -2.60 2.01 4.18
N ALA A 38 -1.84 1.18 3.45
CA ALA A 38 -1.21 1.53 2.18
C ALA A 38 -0.90 0.25 1.39
N ALA A 39 -0.89 0.31 0.06
CA ALA A 39 -0.51 -0.79 -0.82
C ALA A 39 0.20 -0.28 -2.07
N TYR A 40 1.14 -1.07 -2.60
CA TYR A 40 1.80 -0.78 -3.88
C TYR A 40 2.13 -2.09 -4.63
N PRO A 41 1.95 -2.19 -5.96
CA PRO A 41 1.20 -1.24 -6.77
C PRO A 41 -0.26 -1.22 -6.30
N TYR A 42 -0.84 -0.02 -6.26
CA TYR A 42 -2.24 0.14 -5.88
C TYR A 42 -3.11 -0.18 -7.10
N GLU A 43 -3.52 -1.44 -7.25
CA GLU A 43 -4.59 -1.77 -8.17
C GLU A 43 -5.91 -1.42 -7.48
N LEU A 44 -6.41 -0.21 -7.75
CA LEU A 44 -7.79 0.13 -7.52
C LEU A 44 -8.58 -0.84 -8.41
N GLY A 45 -9.10 -1.92 -7.81
CA GLY A 45 -9.93 -2.88 -8.53
C GLY A 45 -10.97 -2.10 -9.33
N ASP A 46 -10.99 -2.34 -10.64
CA ASP A 46 -11.87 -1.69 -11.59
C ASP A 46 -13.32 -1.73 -11.04
N GLU A 47 -13.79 -0.63 -10.46
CA GLU A 47 -15.21 -0.46 -10.10
C GLU A 47 -16.07 -0.25 -11.36
N SER A 48 -15.56 -0.60 -12.55
CA SER A 48 -16.28 -0.64 -13.83
C SER A 48 -16.65 -2.08 -14.22
N GLY A 49 -17.14 -2.87 -13.25
CA GLY A 49 -17.32 -4.32 -13.44
C GLY A 49 -18.49 -4.98 -12.71
N ALA A 50 -19.68 -4.36 -12.63
CA ALA A 50 -21.01 -5.00 -12.62
C ALA A 50 -22.14 -3.97 -12.46
#